data_AF-A0A653C9Q9-F1
#
_entry.id   AF-A0A653C9Q9-F1
#
_cell.length_a   1.000
_cell.length_b   1.000
_cell.length_c   1.000
_cell.angle_alpha   90.00
_cell.angle_beta   90.00
_cell.angle_gamma   90.00
#
_symmetry.space_group_name_H-M   'P 1'
#
loop_
_entity.id
_entity.type
_entity.pdbx_description
1 polymer ?
#
loop_
_entity_poly.entity_id
_entity_poly.type
_entity_poly.pdbx_seq_one_letter_code
_entity_poly.pdbx_strand_id
1 'polypeptide(L)'
;MAGDADFESTMELVMRKIYTSCEVENTNCAPISHLIEFIKPYMLQDLSALDHLKSLLESNNENGYISSDKFYSLMKQWAKKVANSEGDEFAELSSSNLLDAIDEKQLPYSQSTPRASFGQKLLSSECLLNISGASVNASLTQSKETSTVGLGQAAFEEEINRLQYQLTKCSNDLEMVKMQLLASEEHNESLQADLERCKNRLQR
;
A
#
# COMPACT_ATOMS: atom_id res chain seq x y z
N MET A 1 11.45 18.33 -25.79
CA MET A 1 12.52 18.02 -24.80
C MET A 1 12.23 18.74 -23.48
N ALA A 2 11.13 18.40 -22.80
CA ALA A 2 10.73 19.02 -21.54
C ALA A 2 10.18 18.01 -20.50
N GLY A 3 10.18 16.71 -20.81
CA GLY A 3 9.60 15.66 -19.96
C GLY A 3 10.54 15.08 -18.90
N ASP A 4 11.87 15.14 -19.10
CA ASP A 4 12.82 14.53 -18.16
C ASP A 4 13.02 15.35 -16.88
N ALA A 5 12.93 16.68 -16.95
CA ALA A 5 13.22 17.55 -15.81
C ALA A 5 12.16 17.43 -14.69
N ASP A 6 10.90 17.19 -15.05
CA ASP A 6 9.79 17.06 -14.10
C ASP A 6 9.79 15.69 -13.41
N PHE A 7 10.23 14.65 -14.14
CA PHE A 7 10.36 13.30 -13.60
C PHE A 7 11.52 13.19 -12.59
N GLU A 8 12.67 13.80 -12.89
CA GLU A 8 13.82 13.80 -11.97
C GLU A 8 13.50 14.57 -10.67
N SER A 9 12.77 15.68 -10.78
CA SER A 9 12.27 16.45 -9.63
C SER A 9 11.31 15.63 -8.74
N THR A 10 10.39 14.88 -9.36
CA THR A 10 9.43 14.03 -8.63
C THR A 10 10.12 12.85 -7.96
N MET A 11 11.06 12.21 -8.65
CA MET A 11 11.85 11.10 -8.10
C MET A 11 12.66 11.54 -6.89
N GLU A 12 13.32 12.69 -6.96
CA GLU A 12 14.08 13.24 -5.83
C GLU A 12 13.20 13.56 -4.62
N LEU A 13 11.98 14.06 -4.86
CA LEU A 13 11.01 14.30 -3.80
C LEU A 13 10.59 12.99 -3.11
N VAL A 14 10.32 11.94 -3.90
CA VAL A 14 9.93 10.61 -3.38
C VAL A 14 11.07 10.01 -2.57
N MET A 15 12.29 9.98 -3.11
CA MET A 15 13.45 9.46 -2.39
C MET A 15 13.69 10.21 -1.08
N ARG A 16 13.53 11.54 -1.07
CA ARG A 16 13.66 12.35 0.14
C ARG A 16 12.62 11.98 1.19
N LYS A 17 11.36 11.83 0.79
CA LYS A 17 10.27 11.41 1.69
C LYS A 17 10.51 10.03 2.28
N ILE A 18 10.99 9.08 1.48
CA ILE A 18 11.32 7.73 1.94
C ILE A 18 12.43 7.81 3.01
N TYR A 19 13.50 8.55 2.72
CA TYR A 19 14.61 8.71 3.65
C TYR A 19 14.18 9.35 4.98
N THR A 20 13.45 10.48 4.92
CA THR A 20 12.98 11.17 6.14
C THR A 20 11.97 10.35 6.94
N SER A 21 11.25 9.41 6.31
CA SER A 21 10.32 8.52 7.02
C SER A 21 11.04 7.41 7.78
N CYS A 22 12.26 7.08 7.38
CA CYS A 22 13.09 6.03 8.00
C CYS A 22 14.16 6.60 8.94
N GLU A 23 14.41 7.90 8.86
CA GLU A 23 15.34 8.62 9.72
C GLU A 23 14.80 8.69 11.15
N VAL A 24 15.62 8.26 12.10
CA VAL A 24 15.30 8.34 13.54
C VAL A 24 15.98 9.60 14.08
N GLU A 25 15.17 10.51 14.65
CA GLU A 25 15.65 11.66 15.44
C GLU A 25 16.48 12.72 14.69
N ASN A 26 16.24 12.97 13.39
CA ASN A 26 16.94 14.00 12.60
C ASN A 26 18.48 13.89 12.65
N THR A 27 19.00 12.67 12.75
CA THR A 27 20.43 12.39 12.90
C THR A 27 21.21 12.46 11.58
N ASN A 28 20.55 12.82 10.48
CA ASN A 28 21.02 12.74 9.09
C ASN A 28 21.50 11.32 8.69
N CYS A 29 21.05 10.30 9.42
CA CYS A 29 21.40 8.90 9.22
C CYS A 29 20.15 8.02 9.39
N ALA A 30 19.85 7.19 8.41
CA ALA A 30 18.75 6.23 8.48
C ALA A 30 19.28 4.80 8.72
N PRO A 31 18.68 4.01 9.63
CA PRO A 31 18.97 2.59 9.75
C PRO A 31 18.60 1.86 8.46
N ILE A 32 19.50 1.01 7.96
CA ILE A 32 19.26 0.23 6.73
C ILE A 32 18.09 -0.74 6.93
N SER A 33 17.91 -1.28 8.15
CA SER A 33 16.78 -2.14 8.50
C SER A 33 15.43 -1.44 8.26
N HIS A 34 15.28 -0.20 8.71
CA HIS A 34 14.03 0.56 8.54
C HIS A 34 13.76 0.90 7.08
N LEU A 35 14.81 1.24 6.31
CA LEU A 35 14.68 1.50 4.88
C LEU A 35 14.20 0.25 4.11
N ILE A 36 14.78 -0.92 4.42
CA ILE A 36 14.37 -2.18 3.80
C ILE A 36 12.96 -2.58 4.23
N GLU A 37 12.61 -2.45 5.51
CA GLU A 37 11.26 -2.71 6.01
C GLU A 37 10.22 -1.79 5.36
N PHE A 38 10.57 -0.53 5.10
CA PHE A 38 9.70 0.41 4.42
C PHE A 38 9.47 0.03 2.94
N ILE A 39 10.51 -0.42 2.25
CA ILE A 39 10.44 -0.73 0.81
C ILE A 39 9.82 -2.12 0.56
N LYS A 40 10.00 -3.07 1.48
CA LYS A 40 9.57 -4.47 1.34
C LYS A 40 8.11 -4.68 0.89
N PRO A 41 7.09 -3.97 1.41
CA PRO A 41 5.70 -4.13 0.97
C PRO A 41 5.46 -3.78 -0.50
N TYR A 42 6.34 -2.99 -1.11
CA TYR A 42 6.24 -2.56 -2.50
C TYR A 42 6.99 -3.48 -3.47
N MET A 43 7.77 -4.45 -2.96
CA MET A 43 8.64 -5.34 -3.75
C MET A 43 8.21 -6.82 -3.61
N LEU A 44 6.93 -7.07 -3.34
CA LEU A 44 6.42 -8.44 -3.12
C LEU A 44 6.56 -9.38 -4.33
N GLN A 45 6.67 -8.82 -5.54
CA GLN A 45 6.81 -9.58 -6.78
C GLN A 45 8.28 -9.89 -7.12
N ASP A 46 9.23 -9.07 -6.67
CA ASP A 46 10.66 -9.25 -6.92
C ASP A 46 11.48 -9.11 -5.62
N LEU A 47 11.50 -10.21 -4.87
CA LEU A 47 12.30 -10.35 -3.65
C LEU A 47 13.81 -10.36 -3.96
N SER A 48 14.21 -10.73 -5.18
CA SER A 48 15.62 -10.75 -5.61
C SER A 48 16.17 -9.33 -5.76
N ALA A 49 15.40 -8.40 -6.33
CA ALA A 49 15.77 -6.99 -6.38
C ALA A 49 15.89 -6.36 -4.99
N LEU A 50 15.05 -6.79 -4.03
CA LEU A 50 15.11 -6.35 -2.64
C LEU A 50 16.37 -6.85 -1.92
N ASP A 51 16.72 -8.12 -2.09
CA ASP A 51 17.96 -8.69 -1.53
C ASP A 51 19.21 -8.00 -2.14
N HIS A 52 19.15 -7.67 -3.42
CA HIS A 52 20.19 -6.89 -4.09
C HIS A 52 20.34 -5.49 -3.49
N LEU A 53 19.22 -4.79 -3.24
CA LEU A 53 19.22 -3.47 -2.61
C LEU A 53 19.78 -3.55 -1.19
N LYS A 54 19.39 -4.55 -0.41
CA LYS A 54 19.91 -4.79 0.93
C LYS A 54 21.42 -5.00 0.91
N SER A 55 21.92 -5.87 0.03
CA SER A 55 23.36 -6.10 -0.10
C SER A 55 24.13 -4.83 -0.49
N LEU A 56 23.58 -3.98 -1.37
CA LEU A 56 24.19 -2.71 -1.77
C LEU A 56 24.27 -1.70 -0.61
N LEU A 57 23.22 -1.65 0.22
CA LEU A 57 23.17 -0.77 1.38
C LEU A 57 24.12 -1.24 2.48
N GLU A 58 24.21 -2.55 2.71
CA GLU A 58 25.06 -3.16 3.74
C GLU A 58 26.55 -3.18 3.36
N SER A 59 26.90 -3.44 2.10
CA SER A 59 28.30 -3.58 1.67
C SER A 59 29.13 -2.30 1.80
N ASN A 60 28.48 -1.14 1.91
CA ASN A 60 29.12 0.17 1.96
C ASN A 60 29.05 0.85 3.34
N ASN A 61 28.39 0.23 4.33
CA ASN A 61 28.14 0.85 5.62
C ASN A 61 28.40 -0.13 6.78
N GLU A 62 29.55 0.01 7.43
CA GLU A 62 30.01 -0.87 8.52
C GLU A 62 29.12 -0.81 9.78
N ASN A 63 28.30 0.25 9.93
CA ASN A 63 27.51 0.49 11.14
C ASN A 63 26.00 0.22 10.97
N GLY A 64 25.54 -0.24 9.81
CA GLY A 64 24.10 -0.46 9.58
C GLY A 64 23.27 0.83 9.40
N TYR A 65 23.93 1.99 9.31
CA TYR A 65 23.33 3.30 9.04
C TYR A 65 23.83 3.87 7.72
N ILE A 66 22.96 4.59 7.01
CA ILE A 66 23.29 5.25 5.74
C ILE A 66 22.92 6.73 5.79
N SER A 67 23.78 7.58 5.21
CA SER A 67 23.49 9.01 5.02
C SER A 67 22.64 9.27 3.79
N SER A 68 21.96 10.42 3.75
CA SER A 68 21.06 10.82 2.67
C SER A 68 21.73 10.77 1.29
N ASP A 69 22.92 11.35 1.17
CA ASP A 69 23.62 11.49 -0.11
C ASP A 69 24.04 10.14 -0.69
N LYS A 70 24.44 9.21 0.19
CA LYS A 70 24.76 7.83 -0.18
C LYS A 70 23.52 7.07 -0.58
N PHE A 71 22.43 7.22 0.18
CA PHE A 71 21.15 6.59 -0.12
C PHE A 71 20.62 7.01 -1.50
N TYR A 72 20.60 8.31 -1.80
CA TYR A 72 20.16 8.80 -3.11
C TYR A 72 20.98 8.24 -4.26
N SER A 73 22.30 8.21 -4.10
CA SER A 73 23.20 7.68 -5.14
C SER A 73 22.96 6.18 -5.38
N LEU A 74 22.83 5.39 -4.32
CA LEU A 74 22.55 3.95 -4.42
C LEU A 74 21.16 3.66 -4.99
N MET A 75 20.14 4.42 -4.57
CA MET A 75 18.78 4.28 -5.10
C MET A 75 18.69 4.67 -6.57
N LYS A 76 19.38 5.74 -7.01
CA LYS A 76 19.45 6.10 -8.44
C LYS A 76 20.14 4.99 -9.25
N GLN A 77 21.22 4.40 -8.73
CA GLN A 77 21.92 3.30 -9.39
C GLN A 77 21.07 2.03 -9.45
N TRP A 78 20.41 1.70 -8.34
CA TRP A 78 19.53 0.54 -8.24
C TRP A 78 18.30 0.67 -9.13
N ALA A 79 17.62 1.82 -9.11
CA ALA A 79 16.47 2.09 -9.99
C ALA A 79 16.83 1.95 -11.48
N LYS A 80 18.00 2.46 -11.89
CA LYS A 80 18.52 2.26 -13.27
C LYS A 80 18.78 0.80 -13.57
N LYS A 81 19.30 0.04 -12.61
CA LYS A 81 19.60 -1.38 -12.79
C LYS A 81 18.35 -2.22 -12.88
N VAL A 82 17.34 -1.97 -12.05
CA VAL A 82 16.04 -2.64 -12.11
C VAL A 82 15.34 -2.31 -13.44
N ALA A 83 15.31 -1.04 -13.84
CA ALA A 83 14.74 -0.62 -15.12
C ALA A 83 15.44 -1.23 -16.34
N ASN A 84 16.74 -1.55 -16.25
CA ASN A 84 17.51 -2.17 -17.32
C ASN A 84 17.59 -3.71 -17.21
N SER A 85 17.14 -4.29 -16.08
CA SER A 85 17.20 -5.73 -15.81
C SER A 85 15.96 -6.46 -16.34
N GLU A 86 14.91 -5.73 -16.70
CA GLU A 86 13.75 -6.27 -17.39
C GLU A 86 13.94 -6.08 -18.89
N GLY A 87 14.12 -7.20 -19.60
CA GLY A 87 13.86 -7.21 -21.02
C GLY A 87 12.41 -6.80 -21.28
N ASP A 88 12.23 -5.73 -22.04
CA ASP A 88 11.26 -5.60 -23.13
C ASP A 88 9.75 -5.86 -22.91
N GLU A 89 9.22 -5.93 -21.68
CA GLU A 89 7.75 -6.06 -21.50
C GLU A 89 7.06 -4.90 -20.76
N PHE A 90 7.77 -4.10 -19.94
CA PHE A 90 7.11 -3.02 -19.17
C PHE A 90 7.06 -1.66 -19.88
N ALA A 91 7.91 -1.45 -20.90
CA ALA A 91 7.95 -0.19 -21.67
C ALA A 91 6.76 -0.02 -22.63
N GLU A 92 6.08 -1.10 -23.01
CA GLU A 92 4.91 -1.06 -23.90
C GLU A 92 3.63 -0.59 -23.19
N LEU A 93 3.51 -0.78 -21.87
CA LEU A 93 2.34 -0.34 -21.10
C LEU A 93 2.40 1.15 -20.70
N SER A 94 3.59 1.73 -20.68
CA SER A 94 3.78 3.15 -20.35
C SER A 94 3.56 4.08 -21.55
N SER A 95 3.45 3.53 -22.77
CA SER A 95 3.36 4.28 -24.03
C SER A 95 2.08 4.05 -24.83
N SER A 96 1.20 3.15 -24.39
CA SER A 96 -0.07 2.89 -25.07
C SER A 96 -1.16 3.87 -24.62
N ASN A 97 -1.36 4.94 -25.38
CA ASN A 97 -2.60 5.73 -25.41
C ASN A 97 -3.78 4.89 -25.99
N LEU A 98 -3.93 3.63 -25.57
CA LEU A 98 -4.95 2.70 -26.03
C LEU A 98 -6.17 2.71 -25.10
N LEU A 99 -6.67 3.91 -24.78
CA LEU A 99 -7.96 4.09 -24.12
C LEU A 99 -8.95 4.91 -24.95
N ASP A 100 -8.62 5.26 -26.19
CA ASP A 100 -9.45 6.13 -27.05
C ASP A 100 -10.15 5.40 -28.22
N ALA A 101 -10.19 4.06 -28.21
CA ALA A 101 -10.79 3.29 -29.31
C ALA A 101 -11.65 2.09 -28.87
N ILE A 102 -12.32 2.17 -27.71
CA ILE A 102 -13.44 1.26 -27.44
C ILE A 102 -14.69 1.90 -28.03
N ASP A 103 -15.04 1.50 -29.26
CA ASP A 103 -16.32 1.81 -29.87
C ASP A 103 -17.45 1.21 -29.02
N GLU A 104 -18.16 2.06 -28.28
CA GLU A 104 -19.28 1.71 -27.38
C GLU A 104 -20.42 0.95 -28.08
N LYS A 105 -20.42 0.84 -29.42
CA LYS A 105 -21.53 0.26 -30.18
C LYS A 105 -21.47 -1.26 -30.42
N GLN A 106 -20.45 -1.97 -29.95
CA GLN A 106 -20.32 -3.42 -30.20
C GLN A 106 -20.07 -4.31 -28.97
N LEU A 107 -20.65 -4.00 -27.81
CA LEU A 107 -20.70 -4.97 -26.70
C LEU A 107 -22.10 -5.62 -26.62
N PRO A 108 -22.27 -6.87 -27.09
CA PRO A 108 -23.50 -7.60 -26.89
C PRO A 108 -23.46 -8.29 -25.53
N TYR A 109 -23.66 -7.55 -24.44
CA TYR A 109 -23.94 -8.18 -23.14
C TYR A 109 -24.95 -7.37 -22.33
N SER A 110 -26.18 -7.37 -22.84
CA SER A 110 -27.38 -7.20 -22.05
C SER A 110 -27.67 -8.48 -21.25
N GLN A 111 -26.85 -8.78 -20.24
CA GLN A 111 -27.26 -9.67 -19.15
C GLN A 111 -26.83 -9.11 -17.80
N SER A 112 -27.80 -8.50 -17.14
CA SER A 112 -27.78 -8.11 -15.74
C SER A 112 -27.36 -9.28 -14.86
N THR A 113 -26.10 -9.32 -14.45
CA THR A 113 -25.66 -10.11 -13.30
C THR A 113 -25.54 -9.19 -12.08
N PRO A 114 -25.85 -9.64 -10.86
CA PRO A 114 -25.94 -8.77 -9.68
C PRO A 114 -24.60 -8.19 -9.20
N ARG A 115 -23.50 -8.57 -9.85
CA ARG A 115 -22.12 -8.32 -9.39
C ARG A 115 -21.64 -6.88 -9.61
N ALA A 116 -22.33 -6.09 -10.45
CA ALA A 116 -21.95 -4.70 -10.75
C ALA A 116 -22.52 -3.64 -9.78
N SER A 117 -23.49 -3.98 -8.94
CA SER A 117 -24.14 -3.02 -8.05
C SER A 117 -23.33 -2.65 -6.80
N PHE A 118 -22.34 -3.47 -6.41
CA PHE A 118 -21.61 -3.26 -5.16
C PHE A 118 -20.43 -2.29 -5.34
N GLY A 119 -19.75 -2.35 -6.49
CA GLY A 119 -18.63 -1.45 -6.81
C GLY A 119 -19.03 0.03 -6.86
N GLN A 120 -20.24 0.35 -7.34
CA GLN A 120 -20.68 1.75 -7.41
C GLN A 120 -21.08 2.34 -6.06
N LYS A 121 -21.56 1.55 -5.10
CA LYS A 121 -21.93 2.06 -3.76
C LYS A 121 -20.73 2.37 -2.86
N LEU A 122 -19.62 1.66 -3.05
CA LEU A 122 -18.36 1.91 -2.34
C LEU A 122 -17.69 3.21 -2.81
N LEU A 123 -17.85 3.56 -4.08
CA LEU A 123 -17.26 4.77 -4.66
C LEU A 123 -18.11 6.04 -4.43
N SER A 124 -19.39 5.89 -4.07
CA SER A 124 -20.31 7.01 -3.83
C SER A 124 -20.43 7.41 -2.35
N SER A 125 -19.80 6.67 -1.42
CA SER A 125 -19.65 7.11 -0.04
C SER A 125 -18.49 8.10 0.07
N GLU A 126 -18.74 9.37 -0.24
CA GLU A 126 -17.83 10.50 -0.01
C GLU A 126 -17.35 10.60 1.46
N CYS A 127 -18.01 9.91 2.40
CA CYS A 127 -17.62 9.84 3.81
C CYS A 127 -16.42 8.93 4.12
N LEU A 128 -16.02 8.00 3.23
CA LEU A 128 -14.90 7.08 3.53
C LEU A 128 -13.52 7.64 3.17
N LEU A 129 -13.45 8.70 2.36
CA LEU A 129 -12.19 9.27 1.89
C LEU A 129 -11.78 10.57 2.62
N ASN A 130 -12.58 11.04 3.58
CA ASN A 130 -12.24 12.22 4.37
C ASN A 130 -11.55 11.83 5.69
N ILE A 131 -10.32 11.32 5.60
CA ILE A 131 -9.41 11.16 6.77
C ILE A 131 -8.36 12.30 6.79
N SER A 132 -8.53 13.31 5.94
CA SER A 132 -7.60 14.44 5.80
C SER A 132 -8.27 15.74 6.24
N GLY A 133 -8.44 15.96 7.55
CA GLY A 133 -9.03 17.23 8.00
C GLY A 133 -9.22 17.49 9.49
N ALA A 134 -8.94 16.55 10.40
CA ALA A 134 -9.05 16.81 11.84
C ALA A 134 -7.71 17.27 12.45
N SER A 135 -7.13 18.35 11.92
CA SER A 135 -6.19 19.19 12.67
C SER A 135 -7.00 20.37 13.19
N VAL A 136 -7.71 20.15 14.30
CA VAL A 136 -8.41 21.22 15.01
C VAL A 136 -7.34 21.99 15.78
N ASN A 137 -7.18 23.26 15.39
CA ASN A 137 -6.37 24.26 16.06
C ASN A 137 -6.56 24.22 17.59
N ALA A 138 -5.53 23.84 18.33
CA ALA A 138 -5.43 24.11 19.76
C ALA A 138 -4.32 25.15 19.99
N SER A 139 -4.62 26.40 19.63
CA SER A 139 -3.95 27.55 20.23
C SER A 139 -4.64 27.79 21.57
N LEU A 140 -3.95 27.54 22.69
CA LEU A 140 -4.32 28.17 23.95
C LEU A 140 -3.06 28.50 24.75
N THR A 141 -2.77 29.79 24.77
CA THR A 141 -1.84 30.45 25.66
C THR A 141 -2.22 30.27 27.12
N GLN A 142 -1.21 29.99 27.94
CA GLN A 142 -1.01 30.47 29.30
C GLN A 142 -1.93 29.99 30.44
N SER A 143 -1.24 29.37 31.40
CA SER A 143 -1.32 29.63 32.85
C SER A 143 -2.10 28.64 33.71
N LYS A 144 -1.37 28.23 34.76
CA LYS A 144 -1.81 28.02 36.14
C LYS A 144 -2.03 26.56 36.56
N GLU A 145 -1.05 26.13 37.34
CA GLU A 145 -1.06 25.03 38.30
C GLU A 145 -2.46 24.74 38.87
N THR A 146 -2.98 23.54 38.64
CA THR A 146 -3.75 22.75 39.62
C THR A 146 -4.07 21.36 39.05
N SER A 147 -3.66 20.32 39.79
CA SER A 147 -4.15 18.94 39.72
C SER A 147 -3.97 18.15 38.41
N THR A 148 -2.75 17.68 38.17
CA THR A 148 -2.36 16.81 37.03
C THR A 148 -2.70 15.32 37.19
N VAL A 149 -3.21 14.87 38.33
CA VAL A 149 -3.39 13.43 38.61
C VAL A 149 -4.70 12.86 38.04
N GLY A 150 -5.76 13.67 37.91
CA GLY A 150 -7.07 13.19 37.43
C GLY A 150 -7.26 13.20 35.90
N LEU A 151 -6.61 14.13 35.18
CA LEU A 151 -6.78 14.28 33.73
C LEU A 151 -6.04 13.21 32.92
N GLY A 152 -4.87 12.77 33.41
CA GLY A 152 -4.12 11.70 32.76
C GLY A 152 -4.85 10.35 32.83
N GLN A 153 -5.46 10.04 33.96
CA GLN A 153 -6.17 8.77 34.16
C GLN A 153 -7.41 8.64 33.27
N ALA A 154 -8.19 9.72 33.13
CA ALA A 154 -9.33 9.75 32.22
C ALA A 154 -8.92 9.66 30.73
N ALA A 155 -7.82 10.31 30.35
CA ALA A 155 -7.29 10.22 28.98
C ALA A 155 -6.77 8.81 28.65
N PHE A 156 -6.13 8.13 29.60
CA PHE A 156 -5.70 6.74 29.40
C PHE A 156 -6.89 5.77 29.36
N GLU A 157 -7.94 6.01 30.16
CA GLU A 157 -9.16 5.20 30.13
C GLU A 157 -9.94 5.37 28.82
N GLU A 158 -9.97 6.59 28.27
CA GLU A 158 -10.54 6.85 26.95
C GLU A 158 -9.77 6.14 25.82
N GLU A 159 -8.44 6.17 25.85
CA GLU A 159 -7.62 5.47 24.86
C GLU A 159 -7.73 3.95 24.99
N ILE A 160 -7.83 3.40 26.21
CA ILE A 160 -8.09 1.97 26.44
C ILE A 160 -9.44 1.57 25.83
N ASN A 161 -10.49 2.35 26.06
CA ASN A 161 -11.82 2.09 25.51
C ASN A 161 -11.82 2.16 23.98
N ARG A 162 -11.11 3.13 23.40
CA ARG A 162 -10.93 3.25 21.95
C ARG A 162 -10.21 2.03 21.36
N LEU A 163 -9.12 1.60 21.99
CA LEU A 163 -8.36 0.42 21.55
C LEU A 163 -9.19 -0.86 21.67
N GLN A 164 -9.97 -1.02 22.75
CA GLN A 164 -10.89 -2.14 22.91
C GLN A 164 -11.99 -2.16 21.84
N TYR A 165 -12.53 -0.98 21.50
CA TYR A 165 -13.49 -0.86 20.41
C TYR A 165 -12.86 -1.24 19.06
N GLN A 166 -11.64 -0.77 18.77
CA GLN A 166 -10.93 -1.14 17.55
C GLN A 166 -10.65 -2.64 17.47
N LEU A 167 -10.23 -3.25 18.57
CA LEU A 167 -9.99 -4.69 18.65
C LEU A 167 -11.27 -5.48 18.40
N THR A 168 -12.38 -5.08 19.04
CA THR A 168 -13.69 -5.70 18.85
C THR A 168 -14.16 -5.57 17.41
N LYS A 169 -14.00 -4.38 16.81
CA LYS A 169 -14.34 -4.14 15.41
C LYS A 169 -13.52 -5.02 14.47
N CYS A 170 -12.20 -5.02 14.61
CA CYS A 170 -11.32 -5.87 13.81
C CYS A 170 -11.63 -7.36 13.98
N SER A 171 -11.99 -7.79 15.20
CA SER A 171 -12.41 -9.17 15.47
C SER A 171 -13.69 -9.54 14.70
N ASN A 172 -14.69 -8.67 14.72
CA ASN A 172 -15.95 -8.89 14.01
C ASN A 172 -15.75 -8.86 12.48
N ASP A 173 -14.94 -7.94 11.97
CA ASP A 173 -14.62 -7.85 10.55
C ASP A 173 -13.88 -9.13 10.09
N LEU A 174 -12.95 -9.64 10.89
CA LEU A 174 -12.25 -10.91 10.62
C LEU A 174 -13.22 -12.10 10.61
N GLU A 175 -14.17 -12.14 11.55
CA GLU A 175 -15.18 -13.21 11.60
C GLU A 175 -16.09 -13.18 10.37
N MET A 176 -16.49 -11.99 9.92
CA MET A 176 -17.26 -11.82 8.69
C MET A 176 -16.51 -12.33 7.46
N VAL A 177 -15.22 -11.99 7.34
CA VAL A 177 -14.38 -12.47 6.24
C VAL A 177 -14.22 -13.99 6.27
N LYS A 178 -14.06 -14.59 7.45
CA LYS A 178 -14.00 -16.05 7.60
C LYS A 178 -15.29 -16.72 7.12
N MET A 179 -16.45 -16.18 7.49
CA MET A 179 -17.74 -16.71 7.04
C MET A 179 -17.91 -16.60 5.51
N GLN A 180 -17.47 -15.49 4.91
CA GLN A 180 -17.50 -15.31 3.46
C GLN A 180 -16.53 -16.25 2.73
N LEU A 181 -15.35 -16.49 3.31
CA LEU A 181 -14.39 -17.45 2.76
C LEU A 181 -14.97 -18.85 2.74
N LEU A 182 -15.55 -19.31 3.86
CA LEU A 182 -16.21 -20.62 3.94
C LEU A 182 -17.31 -20.78 2.88
N ALA A 183 -18.17 -19.76 2.71
CA ALA A 183 -19.21 -19.77 1.68
C ALA A 183 -18.63 -19.83 0.26
N SER A 184 -17.49 -19.17 0.03
CA SER A 184 -16.79 -19.20 -1.27
C SER A 184 -16.12 -20.55 -1.52
N GLU A 185 -15.56 -21.18 -0.49
CA GLU A 185 -14.95 -22.51 -0.57
C GLU A 185 -16.01 -23.56 -0.93
N GLU A 186 -17.16 -23.56 -0.24
CA GLU A 186 -18.29 -24.46 -0.55
C GLU A 186 -18.79 -24.25 -1.99
N HIS A 187 -18.90 -22.99 -2.44
CA HIS A 187 -19.28 -22.70 -3.82
C HIS A 187 -18.26 -23.24 -4.84
N ASN A 188 -16.96 -23.12 -4.54
CA ASN A 188 -15.90 -23.62 -5.39
C ASN A 188 -15.91 -25.16 -5.46
N GLU A 189 -16.14 -25.85 -4.34
CA GLU A 189 -16.34 -27.30 -4.31
C GLU A 189 -17.53 -27.74 -5.18
N SER A 190 -18.64 -27.01 -5.12
CA SER A 190 -19.80 -27.26 -5.99
C SER A 190 -19.45 -27.10 -7.48
N LEU A 191 -18.72 -26.04 -7.84
CA LEU A 191 -18.31 -25.81 -9.22
C LEU A 191 -17.34 -26.89 -9.72
N GLN A 192 -16.42 -27.36 -8.86
CA GLN A 192 -15.52 -28.46 -9.20
C GLN A 192 -16.29 -29.76 -9.43
N ALA A 193 -17.28 -30.05 -8.59
CA ALA A 193 -18.15 -31.22 -8.77
C ALA A 193 -18.93 -31.15 -10.09
N ASP A 194 -19.45 -29.97 -10.46
CA ASP A 194 -20.15 -29.76 -11.73
C ASP A 194 -19.21 -29.88 -12.94
N LEU A 195 -17.98 -29.37 -12.83
CA LEU A 195 -16.96 -29.50 -13.87
C LEU A 195 -16.62 -30.97 -14.11
N GLU A 196 -16.40 -31.75 -13.05
CA GLU A 196 -16.15 -33.19 -13.16
C GLU A 196 -17.36 -33.94 -13.75
N ARG A 197 -18.60 -33.56 -13.41
CA ARG A 197 -19.79 -34.13 -14.07
C ARG A 197 -19.82 -33.83 -15.57
N CYS A 198 -19.51 -32.61 -15.98
CA CYS A 198 -19.44 -32.23 -17.39
C CYS A 198 -18.32 -32.97 -18.14
N LYS A 199 -17.14 -33.08 -17.54
CA LYS A 199 -16.00 -33.83 -18.08
C LYS A 199 -16.35 -35.31 -18.28
N ASN A 200 -16.99 -35.94 -17.31
CA ASN A 200 -17.44 -37.33 -17.41
C ASN A 200 -18.50 -37.54 -18.51
N ARG A 201 -19.29 -36.51 -18.85
CA ARG A 201 -20.25 -36.56 -19.97
C ARG A 201 -19.59 -36.40 -21.33
N LEU A 202 -18.48 -35.66 -21.42
CA LEU A 202 -17.72 -35.46 -22.65
C LEU A 202 -16.82 -36.66 -22.99
N GLN A 203 -16.45 -37.47 -21.99
CA GLN A 203 -15.62 -38.67 -22.16
C GLN A 203 -16.43 -39.95 -22.45
N ARG A 204 -17.77 -39.86 -22.48
CA ARG A 204 -18.67 -40.94 -22.94
C ARG A 204 -19.15 -40.66 -24.34
#